data_AF-A0AAU5IPQ4-F1
#
_entry.id   AF-A0AAU5IPQ4-F1
#
_cell.length_a   1.000
_cell.length_b   1.000
_cell.length_c   1.000
_cell.angle_alpha   90.00
_cell.angle_beta   90.00
_cell.angle_gamma   90.00
#
_symmetry.space_group_name_H-M   'P 1'
#
loop_
_entity.id
_entity.type
_entity.pdbx_description
1 polymer ?
#
loop_
_entity_poly.entity_id
_entity_poly.type
_entity_poly.pdbx_seq_one_letter_code
_entity_poly.pdbx_strand_id
1 'polypeptide(L)'
;MRPARLINPLRAVAVTAAIMLVPVQAATAAPAEPAAATQQAAASDARTEVTVSPVDLDGPAISAVEVTVKNTAPQRLRSLKVSFAGPVGWAVQPSVRGVDGSLATGASASATFRIQVPEKRSGFVLRTFTATAVYQGGDGRGTATGTRSERSGSPQANLAAAYNGVAVTDESATTAGDYDGEGNTFSAQKLAAVGLTPGATVEALGARLTWPDVPAGSKDNVASSGQAVELTGKGTELVFLGSGVGSGATGSATVFYTDGTSDTASFGFPNWSFDPVTAHGATLVKSTDGRNRPDGYGNATVKYSVFANSIPLDASRTVEFVVLPANANVHIFDMAIAS
;
A
#
# COMPACT_ATOMS: atom_id res chain seq x y z
N MET A 1 9.27 -18.22 87.75
CA MET A 1 9.25 -18.13 86.27
C MET A 1 8.32 -16.97 85.93
N ARG A 2 8.88 -15.87 85.42
CA ARG A 2 8.31 -14.51 85.44
C ARG A 2 7.81 -14.06 84.05
N PRO A 3 6.92 -13.06 83.97
CA PRO A 3 5.93 -12.86 82.90
C PRO A 3 6.40 -11.88 81.81
N ALA A 4 5.79 -11.94 80.63
CA ALA A 4 5.96 -10.93 79.57
C ALA A 4 4.98 -9.76 79.79
N ARG A 5 5.56 -8.55 79.87
CA ARG A 5 4.93 -7.27 80.18
C ARG A 5 4.54 -6.51 78.92
N LEU A 6 3.39 -5.82 78.97
CA LEU A 6 3.13 -4.57 78.25
C LEU A 6 4.16 -3.49 78.66
N ILE A 7 4.50 -2.58 77.75
CA ILE A 7 4.70 -1.12 78.00
C ILE A 7 4.83 -0.41 76.64
N ASN A 8 4.01 0.63 76.47
CA ASN A 8 4.12 1.77 75.55
C ASN A 8 4.57 2.98 76.43
N PRO A 9 4.78 4.21 75.94
CA PRO A 9 5.64 4.77 74.89
C PRO A 9 6.67 5.78 75.49
N LEU A 10 7.58 6.34 74.67
CA LEU A 10 8.36 7.54 75.05
C LEU A 10 8.38 8.56 73.90
N ARG A 11 8.13 9.81 74.29
CA ARG A 11 7.88 10.99 73.47
C ARG A 11 9.17 11.71 73.04
N ALA A 12 9.06 12.33 71.86
CA ALA A 12 9.53 13.66 71.45
C ALA A 12 11.03 13.97 71.38
N VAL A 13 11.50 14.37 70.18
CA VAL A 13 12.02 15.73 69.90
C VAL A 13 11.66 16.09 68.46
N ALA A 14 11.12 17.30 68.28
CA ALA A 14 10.82 17.91 67.00
C ALA A 14 12.07 18.50 66.34
N VAL A 15 12.19 18.35 65.02
CA VAL A 15 12.97 19.27 64.18
C VAL A 15 12.09 19.67 63.01
N THR A 16 11.68 20.93 63.07
CA THR A 16 10.85 21.62 62.08
C THR A 16 11.72 21.98 60.87
N ALA A 17 11.52 21.29 59.74
CA ALA A 17 12.04 21.75 58.45
C ALA A 17 10.86 22.25 57.62
N ALA A 18 10.72 23.57 57.56
CA ALA A 18 9.77 24.25 56.69
C ALA A 18 10.22 24.07 55.23
N ILE A 19 9.53 23.21 54.49
CA ILE A 19 9.65 23.14 53.03
C ILE A 19 8.60 24.10 52.47
N MET A 20 9.05 25.24 51.96
CA MET A 20 8.20 26.15 51.19
C MET A 20 7.72 25.43 49.94
N LEU A 21 6.41 25.19 49.85
CA LEU A 21 5.73 24.89 48.59
C LEU A 21 5.76 26.15 47.73
N VAL A 22 6.60 26.13 46.69
CA VAL A 22 6.45 27.06 45.56
C VAL A 22 5.36 26.49 44.65
N PRO A 23 4.29 27.22 44.33
CA PRO A 23 3.32 26.76 43.35
C PRO A 23 3.99 26.74 41.97
N VAL A 24 4.20 25.54 41.41
CA VAL A 24 4.52 25.39 39.99
C VAL A 24 3.27 25.79 39.22
N GLN A 25 3.34 26.98 38.64
CA GLN A 25 2.33 27.50 37.75
C GLN A 25 2.27 26.60 36.51
N ALA A 26 1.18 25.84 36.38
CA ALA A 26 0.88 25.04 35.21
C ALA A 26 0.67 25.99 34.03
N ALA A 27 1.72 26.21 33.24
CA ALA A 27 1.60 26.82 31.94
C ALA A 27 0.82 25.84 31.05
N THR A 28 -0.40 26.20 30.71
CA THR A 28 -1.22 25.55 29.69
C THR A 28 -0.49 25.67 28.35
N ALA A 29 0.26 24.63 27.98
CA ALA A 29 0.74 24.46 26.63
C ALA A 29 -0.48 24.21 25.74
N ALA A 30 -0.78 25.15 24.85
CA ALA A 30 -1.73 24.95 23.77
C ALA A 30 -1.32 23.70 22.95
N PRO A 31 -2.25 22.85 22.52
CA PRO A 31 -1.93 21.72 21.66
C PRO A 31 -1.37 22.28 20.35
N ALA A 32 -0.12 21.93 20.05
CA ALA A 32 0.48 22.17 18.76
C ALA A 32 -0.40 21.48 17.70
N GLU A 33 -0.87 22.26 16.73
CA GLU A 33 -1.49 21.73 15.51
C GLU A 33 -0.58 20.64 14.93
N PRO A 34 -1.12 19.48 14.54
CA PRO A 34 -0.34 18.53 13.76
C PRO A 34 -0.03 19.21 12.43
N ALA A 35 1.22 19.66 12.29
CA ALA A 35 1.76 20.11 11.03
C ALA A 35 1.49 19.00 10.00
N ALA A 36 0.59 19.28 9.07
CA ALA A 36 0.38 18.47 7.90
C ALA A 36 1.73 18.27 7.23
N ALA A 37 2.28 17.06 7.32
CA ALA A 37 3.43 16.67 6.55
C ALA A 37 2.96 16.52 5.10
N THR A 38 2.87 17.64 4.40
CA THR A 38 2.92 17.67 2.95
C THR A 38 4.27 17.12 2.55
N GLN A 39 4.37 15.80 2.35
CA GLN A 39 5.36 15.23 1.44
C GLN A 39 4.91 15.60 0.02
N GLN A 40 5.01 16.89 -0.27
CA GLN A 40 5.22 17.34 -1.63
C GLN A 40 6.52 16.69 -2.06
N ALA A 41 6.46 15.79 -3.03
CA ALA A 41 7.63 15.17 -3.62
C ALA A 41 8.65 16.27 -3.90
N ALA A 42 9.73 16.30 -3.13
CA ALA A 42 10.83 17.21 -3.39
C ALA A 42 11.30 16.86 -4.80
N ALA A 43 11.04 17.75 -5.76
CA ALA A 43 11.69 17.70 -7.06
C ALA A 43 13.17 17.48 -6.77
N SER A 44 13.70 16.33 -7.20
CA SER A 44 15.04 15.95 -6.75
C SER A 44 16.01 17.03 -7.23
N ASP A 45 16.71 17.70 -6.31
CA ASP A 45 17.84 18.59 -6.61
C ASP A 45 19.03 17.84 -7.29
N ALA A 46 18.83 16.58 -7.69
CA ALA A 46 19.76 15.83 -8.51
C ALA A 46 19.86 16.52 -9.88
N ARG A 47 21.08 16.85 -10.30
CA ARG A 47 21.35 17.42 -11.62
C ARG A 47 22.12 16.46 -12.51
N THR A 48 21.96 15.16 -12.22
CA THR A 48 22.42 14.08 -13.08
C THR A 48 21.25 13.13 -13.26
N GLU A 49 20.72 13.08 -14.47
CA GLU A 49 19.56 12.27 -14.82
C GLU A 49 20.04 10.93 -15.38
N VAL A 50 19.49 9.83 -14.88
CA VAL A 50 19.74 8.48 -15.40
C VAL A 50 18.42 7.92 -15.90
N THR A 51 18.40 7.48 -17.15
CA THR A 51 17.20 6.94 -17.79
C THR A 51 17.50 5.57 -18.39
N VAL A 52 16.52 4.68 -18.31
CA VAL A 52 16.59 3.34 -18.91
C VAL A 52 15.61 3.30 -20.08
N SER A 53 16.08 2.83 -21.23
CA SER A 53 15.25 2.62 -22.42
C SER A 53 14.17 1.54 -22.21
N PRO A 54 13.11 1.53 -23.04
CA PRO A 54 12.16 0.43 -23.11
C PRO A 54 12.83 -0.94 -23.19
N VAL A 55 12.36 -1.87 -22.36
CA VAL A 55 12.86 -3.24 -22.36
C VAL A 55 11.81 -4.14 -22.98
N ASP A 56 12.17 -4.76 -24.11
CA ASP A 56 11.34 -5.80 -24.71
C ASP A 56 11.33 -7.04 -23.78
N LEU A 57 10.13 -7.42 -23.33
CA LEU A 57 9.90 -8.56 -22.45
C LEU A 57 9.37 -9.80 -23.19
N ASP A 58 9.38 -9.81 -24.53
CA ASP A 58 9.00 -10.95 -25.34
C ASP A 58 10.13 -12.00 -25.43
N GLY A 59 10.29 -12.76 -24.34
CA GLY A 59 11.29 -13.81 -24.23
C GLY A 59 10.75 -15.22 -24.57
N PRO A 60 11.65 -16.22 -24.76
CA PRO A 60 13.07 -16.16 -24.42
C PRO A 60 13.92 -15.45 -25.50
N ALA A 61 14.63 -14.39 -25.13
CA ALA A 61 15.43 -13.59 -26.06
C ALA A 61 16.59 -12.87 -25.35
N ILE A 62 17.58 -12.43 -26.14
CA ILE A 62 18.59 -11.47 -25.67
C ILE A 62 18.13 -10.08 -26.08
N SER A 63 17.80 -9.25 -25.09
CA SER A 63 17.37 -7.86 -25.32
C SER A 63 18.49 -6.89 -25.00
N ALA A 64 18.65 -5.86 -25.84
CA ALA A 64 19.60 -4.78 -25.62
C ALA A 64 18.90 -3.65 -24.87
N VAL A 65 19.47 -3.21 -23.75
CA VAL A 65 18.95 -2.11 -22.96
C VAL A 65 19.98 -0.99 -22.95
N GLU A 66 19.58 0.16 -23.46
CA GLU A 66 20.34 1.40 -23.37
C GLU A 66 20.03 2.12 -22.05
N VAL A 67 21.08 2.57 -21.37
CA VAL A 67 21.01 3.49 -20.24
C VAL A 67 21.64 4.80 -20.65
N THR A 68 20.92 5.91 -20.49
CA THR A 68 21.41 7.26 -20.80
C THR A 68 21.62 8.05 -19.52
N VAL A 69 22.79 8.66 -19.39
CA VAL A 69 23.15 9.58 -18.30
C VAL A 69 23.29 10.98 -18.87
N LYS A 70 22.52 11.93 -18.36
CA LYS A 70 22.55 13.34 -18.75
C LYS A 70 23.02 14.21 -17.60
N ASN A 71 24.03 15.04 -17.86
CA ASN A 71 24.53 16.00 -16.89
C ASN A 71 23.75 17.32 -17.01
N THR A 72 22.86 17.62 -16.08
CA THR A 72 22.19 18.94 -15.98
C THR A 72 22.86 19.87 -14.96
N ALA A 73 23.98 19.43 -14.38
CA ALA A 73 24.75 20.17 -13.38
C ALA A 73 25.75 21.15 -14.04
N PRO A 74 26.16 22.22 -13.33
CA PRO A 74 27.06 23.23 -13.88
C PRO A 74 28.51 22.74 -14.01
N GLN A 75 28.91 21.70 -13.28
CA GLN A 75 30.26 21.13 -13.38
C GLN A 75 30.27 19.98 -14.39
N ARG A 76 31.42 19.76 -15.02
CA ARG A 76 31.64 18.58 -15.87
C ARG A 76 31.56 17.29 -15.04
N LEU A 77 30.93 16.27 -15.61
CA LEU A 77 30.90 14.91 -15.08
C LEU A 77 32.04 14.10 -15.71
N ARG A 78 32.82 13.38 -14.90
CA ARG A 78 33.96 12.56 -15.35
C ARG A 78 34.01 11.21 -14.65
N SER A 79 34.84 10.31 -15.15
CA SER A 79 35.05 8.96 -14.59
C SER A 79 33.75 8.17 -14.47
N LEU A 80 32.87 8.29 -15.47
CA LEU A 80 31.54 7.71 -15.45
C LEU A 80 31.61 6.19 -15.56
N LYS A 81 31.00 5.50 -14.59
CA LYS A 81 30.70 4.08 -14.64
C LYS A 81 29.20 3.90 -14.47
N VAL A 82 28.59 3.14 -15.37
CA VAL A 82 27.17 2.82 -15.33
C VAL A 82 27.03 1.34 -14.98
N SER A 83 26.31 1.02 -13.92
CA SER A 83 25.85 -0.33 -13.62
C SER A 83 24.39 -0.48 -14.00
N PHE A 84 24.00 -1.68 -14.39
CA PHE A 84 22.62 -2.01 -14.73
C PHE A 84 22.24 -3.35 -14.11
N ALA A 85 21.06 -3.39 -13.48
CA ALA A 85 20.49 -4.57 -12.88
C ALA A 85 19.04 -4.75 -13.35
N GLY A 86 18.70 -5.98 -13.75
CA GLY A 86 17.33 -6.39 -13.98
C GLY A 86 16.67 -6.96 -12.72
N PRO A 87 15.44 -7.49 -12.83
CA PRO A 87 14.78 -8.20 -11.75
C PRO A 87 15.64 -9.33 -11.18
N VAL A 88 15.38 -9.71 -9.93
CA VAL A 88 16.09 -10.82 -9.25
C VAL A 88 16.10 -12.07 -10.14
N GLY A 89 17.28 -12.66 -10.31
CA GLY A 89 17.50 -13.85 -11.14
C GLY A 89 17.75 -13.59 -12.63
N TRP A 90 17.69 -12.34 -13.10
CA TRP A 90 17.99 -12.01 -14.50
C TRP A 90 19.49 -11.82 -14.72
N ALA A 91 20.02 -12.44 -15.77
CA ALA A 91 21.41 -12.25 -16.18
C ALA A 91 21.57 -10.95 -16.98
N VAL A 92 22.54 -10.13 -16.59
CA VAL A 92 22.94 -8.89 -17.28
C VAL A 92 24.41 -8.97 -17.68
N GLN A 93 24.73 -8.67 -18.94
CA GLN A 93 26.11 -8.71 -19.44
C GLN A 93 26.49 -7.49 -20.31
N PRO A 94 27.64 -6.85 -20.01
CA PRO A 94 28.30 -6.84 -18.70
C PRO A 94 27.42 -6.14 -17.66
N SER A 95 27.60 -6.37 -16.36
CA SER A 95 26.81 -5.65 -15.33
C SER A 95 27.25 -4.20 -15.10
N VAL A 96 28.45 -3.82 -15.57
CA VAL A 96 29.02 -2.48 -15.47
C VAL A 96 29.72 -2.10 -16.77
N ARG A 97 29.55 -0.84 -17.20
CA ARG A 97 30.25 -0.22 -18.32
C ARG A 97 30.93 1.07 -17.87
N GLY A 98 32.20 1.23 -18.22
CA GLY A 98 32.85 2.54 -18.20
C GLY A 98 32.43 3.35 -19.43
N VAL A 99 32.26 4.66 -19.25
CA VAL A 99 32.02 5.60 -20.36
C VAL A 99 33.21 6.55 -20.41
N ASP A 100 33.91 6.54 -21.54
CA ASP A 100 35.12 7.34 -21.71
C ASP A 100 34.82 8.83 -21.87
N GLY A 101 35.76 9.66 -21.40
CA GLY A 101 35.67 11.12 -21.52
C GLY A 101 34.95 11.81 -20.36
N SER A 102 34.36 12.97 -20.67
CA SER A 102 33.65 13.81 -19.70
C SER A 102 32.39 14.41 -20.32
N LEU A 103 31.33 14.56 -19.54
CA LEU A 103 30.07 15.18 -19.97
C LEU A 103 30.02 16.64 -19.51
N ALA A 104 30.02 17.56 -20.47
CA ALA A 104 29.71 18.96 -20.21
C ALA A 104 28.27 19.13 -19.72
N THR A 105 27.93 20.30 -19.19
CA THR A 105 26.55 20.66 -18.85
C THR A 105 25.65 20.54 -20.08
N GLY A 106 24.52 19.86 -19.92
CA GLY A 106 23.57 19.51 -20.98
C GLY A 106 23.94 18.28 -21.81
N ALA A 107 25.17 17.77 -21.72
CA ALA A 107 25.61 16.62 -22.50
C ALA A 107 25.09 15.30 -21.91
N SER A 108 24.93 14.30 -22.79
CA SER A 108 24.50 12.96 -22.42
C SER A 108 25.49 11.92 -22.95
N ALA A 109 25.57 10.77 -22.29
CA ALA A 109 26.18 9.57 -22.84
C ALA A 109 25.35 8.33 -22.53
N SER A 110 25.52 7.32 -23.37
CA SER A 110 24.78 6.07 -23.27
C SER A 110 25.71 4.87 -23.06
N ALA A 111 25.21 3.90 -22.32
CA ALA A 111 25.83 2.59 -22.15
C ALA A 111 24.80 1.50 -22.48
N THR A 112 25.19 0.54 -23.33
CA THR A 112 24.32 -0.58 -23.72
C THR A 112 24.67 -1.84 -22.94
N PHE A 113 23.62 -2.47 -22.43
CA PHE A 113 23.61 -3.71 -21.68
C PHE A 113 22.84 -4.78 -22.45
N ARG A 114 23.16 -6.05 -22.23
CA ARG A 114 22.36 -7.17 -22.74
C ARG A 114 21.76 -7.93 -21.57
N ILE A 115 20.49 -8.27 -21.68
CA ILE A 115 19.80 -9.09 -20.70
C ILE A 115 19.27 -10.36 -21.35
N GLN A 116 19.22 -11.44 -20.57
CA GLN A 116 18.47 -12.62 -20.95
C GLN A 116 17.04 -12.49 -20.44
N VAL A 117 16.12 -12.21 -21.36
CA VAL A 117 14.69 -12.18 -21.10
C VAL A 117 14.22 -13.64 -21.01
N PRO A 118 13.66 -14.10 -19.87
CA PRO A 118 13.14 -15.45 -19.73
C PRO A 118 11.86 -15.63 -20.55
N GLU A 119 11.46 -16.88 -20.72
CA GLU A 119 10.17 -17.22 -21.33
C GLU A 119 9.01 -16.51 -20.63
N LYS A 120 8.10 -15.97 -21.44
CA LYS A 120 6.90 -15.29 -20.95
C LYS A 120 6.00 -16.27 -20.20
N ARG A 121 5.57 -15.88 -19.00
CA ARG A 121 4.61 -16.64 -18.20
C ARG A 121 3.25 -15.97 -18.23
N SER A 122 2.20 -16.76 -18.04
CA SER A 122 0.85 -16.25 -17.80
C SER A 122 0.80 -15.44 -16.51
N GLY A 123 -0.12 -14.47 -16.46
CA GLY A 123 -0.30 -13.59 -15.31
C GLY A 123 0.47 -12.27 -15.46
N PHE A 124 -0.08 -11.23 -14.83
CA PHE A 124 0.54 -9.91 -14.81
C PHE A 124 1.78 -9.90 -13.91
N VAL A 125 2.88 -9.33 -14.40
CA VAL A 125 4.10 -9.11 -13.62
C VAL A 125 4.69 -7.75 -13.97
N LEU A 126 4.98 -6.96 -12.95
CA LEU A 126 5.80 -5.75 -13.06
C LEU A 126 7.28 -6.10 -12.83
N ARG A 127 8.15 -5.62 -13.72
CA ARG A 127 9.59 -5.86 -13.69
C ARG A 127 10.32 -4.54 -13.59
N THR A 128 11.01 -4.34 -12.48
CA THR A 128 11.80 -3.14 -12.26
C THR A 128 13.25 -3.38 -12.67
N PHE A 129 13.76 -2.46 -13.47
CA PHE A 129 15.14 -2.35 -13.91
C PHE A 129 15.76 -1.12 -13.26
N THR A 130 16.99 -1.26 -12.80
CA THR A 130 17.70 -0.19 -12.08
C THR A 130 19.04 0.05 -12.73
N ALA A 131 19.31 1.30 -13.07
CA ALA A 131 20.61 1.76 -13.51
C ALA A 131 21.21 2.71 -12.49
N THR A 132 22.50 2.56 -12.20
CA THR A 132 23.23 3.45 -11.30
C THR A 132 24.45 4.00 -12.02
N ALA A 133 24.56 5.32 -12.09
CA ALA A 133 25.73 6.03 -12.58
C ALA A 133 26.60 6.45 -11.40
N VAL A 134 27.87 6.06 -11.38
CA VAL A 134 28.88 6.56 -10.44
C VAL A 134 29.85 7.45 -11.21
N TYR A 135 30.15 8.62 -10.65
CA TYR A 135 30.91 9.66 -11.35
C TYR A 135 31.64 10.60 -10.38
N GLN A 136 32.45 11.50 -10.94
CA GLN A 136 33.02 12.63 -10.22
C GLN A 136 32.58 13.95 -10.87
N GLY A 137 32.49 15.02 -10.08
CA GLY A 137 32.03 16.32 -10.56
C GLY A 137 30.50 16.38 -10.67
N GLY A 138 29.98 17.04 -11.71
CA GLY A 138 28.53 17.20 -11.89
C GLY A 138 27.88 17.98 -10.75
N ASP A 139 26.95 17.33 -10.05
CA ASP A 139 26.26 17.87 -8.88
C ASP A 139 26.98 17.60 -7.55
N GLY A 140 28.17 17.00 -7.60
CA GLY A 140 28.98 16.70 -6.41
C GLY A 140 28.49 15.49 -5.60
N ARG A 141 27.41 14.82 -6.01
CA ARG A 141 26.86 13.65 -5.31
C ARG A 141 27.64 12.37 -5.58
N GLY A 142 28.29 12.30 -6.73
CA GLY A 142 29.09 11.15 -7.17
C GLY A 142 28.29 9.90 -7.55
N THR A 143 26.97 9.92 -7.40
CA THR A 143 26.08 8.86 -7.83
C THR A 143 24.70 9.38 -8.21
N ALA A 144 24.07 8.75 -9.20
CA ALA A 144 22.69 8.96 -9.59
C ALA A 144 22.06 7.62 -9.98
N THR A 145 20.75 7.45 -9.73
CA THR A 145 20.02 6.22 -10.03
C THR A 145 18.78 6.54 -10.87
N GLY A 146 18.51 5.69 -11.85
CA GLY A 146 17.29 5.70 -12.65
C GLY A 146 16.65 4.32 -12.61
N THR A 147 15.34 4.28 -12.45
CA THR A 147 14.56 3.04 -12.51
C THR A 147 13.62 3.07 -13.71
N ARG A 148 13.27 1.89 -14.19
CA ARG A 148 12.20 1.69 -15.16
C ARG A 148 11.43 0.45 -14.78
N SER A 149 10.11 0.56 -14.76
CA SER A 149 9.22 -0.57 -14.58
C SER A 149 8.57 -0.92 -15.91
N GLU A 150 8.65 -2.18 -16.28
CA GLU A 150 8.02 -2.74 -17.47
C GLU A 150 7.03 -3.82 -17.06
N ARG A 151 5.96 -4.00 -17.85
CA ARG A 151 4.89 -4.95 -17.55
C ARG A 151 4.89 -6.10 -18.55
N SER A 152 4.59 -7.30 -18.07
CA SER A 152 4.33 -8.48 -18.89
C SER A 152 3.04 -9.16 -18.46
N GLY A 153 2.33 -9.75 -19.42
CA GLY A 153 0.98 -10.28 -19.20
C GLY A 153 -0.09 -9.18 -19.19
N SER A 154 -1.34 -9.58 -19.02
CA SER A 154 -2.48 -8.67 -18.92
C SER A 154 -2.99 -8.63 -17.48
N PRO A 155 -3.41 -7.46 -16.96
CA PRO A 155 -4.14 -7.40 -15.70
C PRO A 155 -5.46 -8.21 -15.78
N GLN A 156 -6.06 -8.49 -14.63
CA GLN A 156 -7.40 -9.09 -14.59
C GLN A 156 -8.41 -8.07 -15.12
N ALA A 157 -9.37 -8.51 -15.93
CA ALA A 157 -10.30 -7.63 -16.64
C ALA A 157 -11.17 -6.74 -15.72
N ASN A 158 -11.38 -7.15 -14.48
CA ASN A 158 -12.07 -6.40 -13.43
C ASN A 158 -11.82 -7.06 -12.07
N LEU A 159 -12.30 -6.45 -10.99
CA LEU A 159 -12.07 -6.96 -9.63
C LEU A 159 -12.74 -8.33 -9.42
N ALA A 160 -13.91 -8.59 -10.02
CA ALA A 160 -14.59 -9.87 -9.90
C ALA A 160 -13.76 -11.03 -10.50
N ALA A 161 -13.03 -10.79 -11.59
CA ALA A 161 -12.09 -11.76 -12.14
C ALA A 161 -10.89 -12.04 -11.22
N ALA A 162 -10.61 -11.15 -10.26
CA ALA A 162 -9.57 -11.31 -9.26
C ALA A 162 -10.06 -11.95 -7.94
N TYR A 163 -11.37 -12.17 -7.77
CA TYR A 163 -11.91 -12.76 -6.54
C TYR A 163 -11.27 -14.11 -6.22
N ASN A 164 -10.83 -14.26 -4.97
CA ASN A 164 -10.08 -15.41 -4.49
C ASN A 164 -10.52 -15.92 -3.12
N GLY A 165 -11.31 -15.15 -2.36
CA GLY A 165 -11.86 -15.53 -1.06
C GLY A 165 -13.39 -15.61 -1.08
N VAL A 166 -13.95 -16.33 -0.11
CA VAL A 166 -15.39 -16.47 0.14
C VAL A 166 -15.68 -15.79 1.48
N ALA A 167 -16.17 -14.55 1.43
CA ALA A 167 -16.40 -13.69 2.59
C ALA A 167 -17.83 -13.79 3.12
N VAL A 168 -18.80 -14.14 2.28
CA VAL A 168 -20.22 -14.20 2.62
C VAL A 168 -20.74 -15.62 2.44
N THR A 169 -21.41 -16.14 3.46
CA THR A 169 -22.12 -17.42 3.37
C THR A 169 -23.58 -17.27 3.77
N ASP A 170 -24.40 -18.24 3.39
CA ASP A 170 -25.78 -18.35 3.85
C ASP A 170 -25.79 -18.90 5.28
N GLU A 171 -26.67 -18.39 6.16
CA GLU A 171 -26.82 -18.91 7.54
C GLU A 171 -27.18 -20.41 7.60
N SER A 172 -27.76 -20.97 6.54
CA SER A 172 -28.03 -22.41 6.40
C SER A 172 -26.87 -23.22 5.80
N ALA A 173 -25.82 -22.56 5.29
CA ALA A 173 -24.68 -23.19 4.63
C ALA A 173 -23.37 -22.42 4.92
N THR A 174 -22.92 -22.45 6.17
CA THR A 174 -21.84 -21.59 6.67
C THR A 174 -20.41 -22.09 6.38
N THR A 175 -20.24 -23.33 5.91
CA THR A 175 -18.92 -24.00 5.85
C THR A 175 -18.12 -23.75 4.58
N ALA A 176 -18.71 -23.09 3.58
CA ALA A 176 -18.06 -22.86 2.29
C ALA A 176 -17.05 -21.70 2.29
N GLY A 177 -17.02 -20.90 3.37
CA GLY A 177 -16.23 -19.68 3.44
C GLY A 177 -15.19 -19.63 4.55
N ASP A 178 -14.26 -18.70 4.39
CA ASP A 178 -13.12 -18.50 5.30
C ASP A 178 -12.60 -17.06 5.15
N TYR A 179 -13.38 -16.10 5.66
CA TYR A 179 -13.05 -14.68 5.57
C TYR A 179 -11.85 -14.32 6.44
N ASP A 180 -11.78 -14.85 7.66
CA ASP A 180 -10.80 -14.46 8.69
C ASP A 180 -9.68 -15.50 8.92
N GLY A 181 -9.65 -16.59 8.16
CA GLY A 181 -8.71 -17.70 8.34
C GLY A 181 -9.14 -18.74 9.39
N GLU A 182 -10.29 -18.54 10.04
CA GLU A 182 -10.87 -19.44 11.04
C GLU A 182 -12.19 -20.08 10.55
N GLY A 183 -12.52 -19.95 9.26
CA GLY A 183 -13.77 -20.44 8.66
C GLY A 183 -14.99 -19.55 8.95
N ASN A 184 -14.78 -18.33 9.45
CA ASN A 184 -15.90 -17.42 9.70
C ASN A 184 -16.17 -16.52 8.50
N THR A 185 -17.41 -16.04 8.36
CA THR A 185 -17.85 -15.19 7.24
C THR A 185 -18.94 -14.21 7.68
N PHE A 186 -19.20 -13.19 6.87
CA PHE A 186 -20.41 -12.40 7.00
C PHE A 186 -21.65 -13.26 6.70
N SER A 187 -22.77 -12.97 7.38
CA SER A 187 -24.07 -13.57 7.06
C SER A 187 -24.73 -12.84 5.89
N ALA A 188 -25.07 -13.58 4.84
CA ALA A 188 -25.82 -13.05 3.69
C ALA A 188 -27.15 -12.41 4.13
N GLN A 189 -27.86 -13.05 5.06
CA GLN A 189 -29.14 -12.57 5.60
C GLN A 189 -28.98 -11.24 6.33
N LYS A 190 -27.92 -11.09 7.15
CA LYS A 190 -27.68 -9.85 7.89
C LYS A 190 -27.20 -8.72 6.98
N LEU A 191 -26.39 -9.03 5.97
CA LEU A 191 -25.97 -8.07 4.96
C LEU A 191 -27.16 -7.57 4.13
N ALA A 192 -28.03 -8.48 3.70
CA ALA A 192 -29.26 -8.12 2.99
C ALA A 192 -30.16 -7.19 3.81
N ALA A 193 -30.28 -7.41 5.13
CA ALA A 193 -31.06 -6.57 6.04
C ALA A 193 -30.55 -5.12 6.14
N VAL A 194 -29.28 -4.86 5.79
CA VAL A 194 -28.68 -3.51 5.76
C VAL A 194 -28.49 -2.98 4.34
N GLY A 195 -29.03 -3.67 3.34
CA GLY A 195 -29.06 -3.27 1.93
C GLY A 195 -27.88 -3.78 1.08
N LEU A 196 -26.97 -4.58 1.65
CA LEU A 196 -25.87 -5.21 0.92
C LEU A 196 -26.34 -6.56 0.36
N THR A 197 -27.12 -6.48 -0.71
CA THR A 197 -27.55 -7.65 -1.51
C THR A 197 -26.66 -7.80 -2.75
N PRO A 198 -26.58 -8.99 -3.39
CA PRO A 198 -25.79 -9.16 -4.60
C PRO A 198 -26.10 -8.09 -5.66
N GLY A 199 -25.06 -7.42 -6.17
CA GLY A 199 -25.19 -6.34 -7.16
C GLY A 199 -25.73 -5.01 -6.61
N ALA A 200 -25.95 -4.87 -5.31
CA ALA A 200 -26.44 -3.63 -4.72
C ALA A 200 -25.47 -2.47 -4.95
N THR A 201 -26.01 -1.30 -5.31
CA THR A 201 -25.22 -0.06 -5.35
C THR A 201 -24.80 0.36 -3.95
N VAL A 202 -23.53 0.76 -3.81
CA VAL A 202 -22.97 1.35 -2.60
C VAL A 202 -22.36 2.71 -2.96
N GLU A 203 -22.88 3.78 -2.37
CA GLU A 203 -22.31 5.13 -2.54
C GLU A 203 -21.39 5.43 -1.35
N ALA A 204 -20.11 5.69 -1.61
CA ALA A 204 -19.14 6.02 -0.57
C ALA A 204 -18.04 6.92 -1.12
N LEU A 205 -17.65 7.93 -0.34
CA LEU A 205 -16.53 8.83 -0.67
C LEU A 205 -16.62 9.45 -2.08
N GLY A 206 -17.84 9.74 -2.55
CA GLY A 206 -18.09 10.33 -3.87
C GLY A 206 -18.03 9.34 -5.04
N ALA A 207 -17.78 8.05 -4.79
CA ALA A 207 -17.82 7.00 -5.79
C ALA A 207 -19.08 6.13 -5.68
N ARG A 208 -19.53 5.67 -6.85
CA ARG A 208 -20.54 4.62 -7.01
C ARG A 208 -19.84 3.26 -7.14
N LEU A 209 -19.97 2.44 -6.10
CA LEU A 209 -19.45 1.07 -6.03
C LEU A 209 -20.61 0.06 -6.14
N THR A 210 -20.27 -1.21 -6.31
CA THR A 210 -21.19 -2.34 -6.41
C THR A 210 -20.81 -3.40 -5.39
N TRP A 211 -21.74 -3.81 -4.55
CA TRP A 211 -21.56 -5.01 -3.73
C TRP A 211 -21.43 -6.25 -4.64
N PRO A 212 -20.57 -7.23 -4.31
CA PRO A 212 -20.31 -8.39 -5.18
C PRO A 212 -21.60 -9.06 -5.68
N ASP A 213 -21.72 -9.22 -7.00
CA ASP A 213 -22.89 -9.84 -7.65
C ASP A 213 -22.67 -11.34 -7.88
N VAL A 214 -22.56 -12.08 -6.77
CA VAL A 214 -22.38 -13.53 -6.77
C VAL A 214 -23.23 -14.19 -5.69
N PRO A 215 -23.61 -15.47 -5.85
CA PRO A 215 -24.31 -16.21 -4.79
C PRO A 215 -23.42 -16.37 -3.54
N ALA A 216 -24.02 -16.31 -2.35
CA ALA A 216 -23.33 -16.61 -1.10
C ALA A 216 -22.65 -17.99 -1.14
N GLY A 217 -21.46 -18.09 -0.55
CA GLY A 217 -20.59 -19.28 -0.66
C GLY A 217 -19.75 -19.32 -1.94
N SER A 218 -19.90 -18.36 -2.85
CA SER A 218 -19.01 -18.15 -3.99
C SER A 218 -17.90 -17.16 -3.64
N LYS A 219 -16.86 -17.12 -4.46
CA LYS A 219 -15.81 -16.11 -4.29
C LYS A 219 -16.37 -14.73 -4.57
N ASP A 220 -16.24 -13.83 -3.61
CA ASP A 220 -16.91 -12.52 -3.58
C ASP A 220 -15.96 -11.38 -3.16
N ASN A 221 -14.71 -11.69 -2.84
CA ASN A 221 -13.72 -10.68 -2.51
C ASN A 221 -12.31 -11.05 -2.97
N VAL A 222 -11.45 -10.04 -2.98
CA VAL A 222 -10.02 -10.20 -3.16
C VAL A 222 -9.32 -10.06 -1.82
N ALA A 223 -8.81 -11.17 -1.28
CA ALA A 223 -7.71 -11.13 -0.32
C ALA A 223 -6.44 -10.69 -1.08
N SER A 224 -5.98 -9.48 -0.78
CA SER A 224 -5.00 -8.78 -1.62
C SER A 224 -3.62 -9.44 -1.57
N SER A 225 -2.98 -9.64 -2.72
CA SER A 225 -1.65 -10.25 -2.84
C SER A 225 -0.82 -9.62 -3.96
N GLY A 226 -1.17 -8.41 -4.40
CA GLY A 226 -0.52 -7.75 -5.53
C GLY A 226 -1.18 -7.99 -6.88
N GLN A 227 -2.47 -8.37 -6.90
CA GLN A 227 -3.20 -8.54 -8.15
C GLN A 227 -3.23 -7.22 -8.93
N ALA A 228 -3.01 -7.30 -10.23
CA ALA A 228 -3.27 -6.19 -11.14
C ALA A 228 -4.67 -6.34 -11.74
N VAL A 229 -5.44 -5.25 -11.70
CA VAL A 229 -6.84 -5.23 -12.11
C VAL A 229 -7.08 -4.01 -13.00
N GLU A 230 -7.65 -4.24 -14.19
CA GLU A 230 -8.05 -3.17 -15.10
C GLU A 230 -9.12 -2.29 -14.45
N LEU A 231 -8.93 -0.97 -14.56
CA LEU A 231 -9.87 0.04 -14.13
C LEU A 231 -9.61 1.29 -14.96
N THR A 232 -10.52 1.65 -15.85
CA THR A 232 -10.34 2.79 -16.74
C THR A 232 -11.21 3.96 -16.34
N GLY A 233 -10.61 5.15 -16.24
CA GLY A 233 -11.36 6.37 -15.97
C GLY A 233 -10.47 7.53 -15.55
N LYS A 234 -11.11 8.66 -15.22
CA LYS A 234 -10.48 9.87 -14.67
C LYS A 234 -11.25 10.33 -13.45
N GLY A 235 -10.55 10.90 -12.48
CA GLY A 235 -11.16 11.38 -11.25
C GLY A 235 -10.11 11.86 -10.25
N THR A 236 -10.57 12.29 -9.08
CA THR A 236 -9.70 12.82 -8.03
C THR A 236 -9.33 11.79 -6.97
N GLU A 237 -10.11 10.72 -6.83
CA GLU A 237 -9.89 9.67 -5.84
C GLU A 237 -10.19 8.28 -6.44
N LEU A 238 -9.41 7.29 -6.05
CA LEU A 238 -9.73 5.87 -6.20
C LEU A 238 -10.28 5.36 -4.88
N VAL A 239 -11.55 4.98 -4.88
CA VAL A 239 -12.26 4.49 -3.69
C VAL A 239 -12.31 2.96 -3.70
N PHE A 240 -12.04 2.37 -2.54
CA PHE A 240 -12.11 0.93 -2.29
C PHE A 240 -13.23 0.63 -1.30
N LEU A 241 -14.06 -0.36 -1.62
CA LEU A 241 -15.00 -0.97 -0.69
C LEU A 241 -14.37 -2.25 -0.14
N GLY A 242 -14.25 -2.36 1.17
CA GLY A 242 -13.50 -3.46 1.77
C GLY A 242 -13.68 -3.60 3.26
N SER A 243 -12.93 -4.53 3.84
CA SER A 243 -12.84 -4.72 5.29
C SER A 243 -11.53 -5.43 5.65
N GLY A 244 -11.06 -5.25 6.88
CA GLY A 244 -9.79 -5.78 7.34
C GLY A 244 -9.94 -7.08 8.14
N VAL A 245 -8.89 -7.90 8.13
CA VAL A 245 -8.72 -9.01 9.07
C VAL A 245 -7.51 -8.73 9.96
N GLY A 246 -7.73 -8.70 11.27
CA GLY A 246 -6.76 -8.24 12.25
C GLY A 246 -6.45 -6.73 12.14
N SER A 247 -5.54 -6.25 12.99
CA SER A 247 -5.15 -4.83 13.05
C SER A 247 -4.11 -4.41 12.00
N GLY A 248 -3.67 -5.35 11.17
CA GLY A 248 -2.62 -5.16 10.17
C GLY A 248 -3.14 -5.03 8.74
N ALA A 249 -4.43 -4.74 8.53
CA ALA A 249 -5.05 -4.63 7.21
C ALA A 249 -4.75 -3.28 6.53
N THR A 250 -3.47 -3.03 6.28
CA THR A 250 -2.96 -1.83 5.58
C THR A 250 -2.02 -2.22 4.45
N GLY A 251 -1.87 -1.34 3.46
CA GLY A 251 -0.88 -1.54 2.40
C GLY A 251 -0.97 -0.47 1.32
N SER A 252 -0.11 -0.60 0.31
CA SER A 252 -0.03 0.36 -0.79
C SER A 252 -0.68 -0.19 -2.04
N ALA A 253 -1.51 0.64 -2.68
CA ALA A 253 -1.97 0.41 -4.04
C ALA A 253 -1.17 1.30 -5.00
N THR A 254 -0.88 0.76 -6.18
CA THR A 254 -0.19 1.49 -7.26
C THR A 254 -1.15 1.65 -8.42
N VAL A 255 -1.37 2.89 -8.84
CA VAL A 255 -2.24 3.26 -9.95
C VAL A 255 -1.35 3.53 -11.16
N PHE A 256 -1.60 2.83 -12.25
CA PHE A 256 -0.91 3.04 -13.53
C PHE A 256 -1.82 3.81 -14.48
N TYR A 257 -1.25 4.80 -15.16
CA TYR A 257 -1.96 5.66 -16.08
C TYR A 257 -1.60 5.34 -17.53
N THR A 258 -2.50 5.70 -18.45
CA THR A 258 -2.32 5.44 -19.89
C THR A 258 -1.14 6.18 -20.52
N ASP A 259 -0.58 7.18 -19.85
CA ASP A 259 0.64 7.89 -20.28
C ASP A 259 1.94 7.18 -19.87
N GLY A 260 1.83 6.02 -19.21
CA GLY A 260 2.95 5.21 -18.73
C GLY A 260 3.49 5.63 -17.36
N THR A 261 2.93 6.67 -16.74
CA THR A 261 3.26 7.05 -15.36
C THR A 261 2.48 6.22 -14.34
N SER A 262 2.87 6.29 -13.08
CA SER A 262 2.18 5.64 -11.98
C SER A 262 2.31 6.41 -10.68
N ASP A 263 1.28 6.38 -9.85
CA ASP A 263 1.31 6.88 -8.48
C ASP A 263 1.13 5.72 -7.49
N THR A 264 1.65 5.88 -6.27
CA THR A 264 1.46 4.89 -5.19
C THR A 264 1.05 5.60 -3.92
N ALA A 265 0.02 5.07 -3.26
CA ALA A 265 -0.47 5.59 -2.00
C ALA A 265 -0.90 4.45 -1.09
N SER A 266 -0.85 4.69 0.21
CA SER A 266 -1.22 3.69 1.22
C SER A 266 -2.60 3.96 1.79
N PHE A 267 -3.33 2.89 2.07
CA PHE A 267 -4.62 2.91 2.75
C PHE A 267 -4.75 1.69 3.67
N GLY A 268 -5.88 1.59 4.37
CA GLY A 268 -6.21 0.38 5.11
C GLY A 268 -7.66 0.32 5.54
N PHE A 269 -8.05 -0.80 6.12
CA PHE A 269 -9.36 -1.00 6.72
C PHE A 269 -9.21 -1.39 8.19
N PRO A 270 -10.11 -0.94 9.08
CA PRO A 270 -10.22 -1.53 10.41
C PRO A 270 -10.46 -3.04 10.32
N ASN A 271 -10.08 -3.77 11.36
CA ASN A 271 -10.56 -5.14 11.52
C ASN A 271 -12.09 -5.15 11.43
N TRP A 272 -12.65 -6.12 10.69
CA TRP A 272 -14.09 -6.25 10.44
C TRP A 272 -14.93 -6.23 11.72
N SER A 273 -14.33 -6.58 12.87
CA SER A 273 -14.88 -6.38 14.21
C SER A 273 -13.81 -5.86 15.18
N PHE A 274 -14.24 -5.35 16.33
CA PHE A 274 -13.40 -4.99 17.50
C PHE A 274 -12.47 -3.77 17.36
N ASP A 275 -12.11 -3.35 16.14
CA ASP A 275 -11.37 -2.11 15.94
C ASP A 275 -12.31 -0.88 15.91
N PRO A 276 -11.80 0.33 16.23
CA PRO A 276 -12.51 1.56 15.96
C PRO A 276 -12.88 1.68 14.49
N VAL A 277 -14.15 1.97 14.20
CA VAL A 277 -14.68 2.03 12.81
C VAL A 277 -14.06 3.12 11.92
N THR A 278 -13.26 4.01 12.51
CA THR A 278 -12.51 5.08 11.82
C THR A 278 -11.01 4.83 11.73
N ALA A 279 -10.52 3.66 12.18
CA ALA A 279 -9.11 3.32 12.07
C ALA A 279 -8.64 3.39 10.61
N HIS A 280 -7.38 3.79 10.41
CA HIS A 280 -6.77 3.96 9.08
C HIS A 280 -7.46 5.00 8.18
N GLY A 281 -8.28 5.89 8.74
CA GLY A 281 -9.00 6.91 7.97
C GLY A 281 -10.21 6.36 7.19
N ALA A 282 -10.60 5.11 7.47
CA ALA A 282 -11.74 4.49 6.79
C ALA A 282 -13.07 5.12 7.20
N THR A 283 -14.04 5.03 6.30
CA THR A 283 -15.44 5.40 6.50
C THR A 283 -16.28 4.14 6.67
N LEU A 284 -17.07 4.08 7.74
CA LEU A 284 -18.02 2.98 7.92
C LEU A 284 -19.12 3.04 6.85
N VAL A 285 -19.30 1.95 6.12
CA VAL A 285 -20.35 1.82 5.10
C VAL A 285 -21.60 1.17 5.71
N LYS A 286 -21.45 -0.05 6.24
CA LYS A 286 -22.52 -0.78 6.94
C LYS A 286 -21.92 -1.68 8.03
N SER A 287 -22.72 -2.00 9.04
CA SER A 287 -22.43 -3.03 10.03
C SER A 287 -23.61 -3.97 10.18
N THR A 288 -23.31 -5.23 10.47
CA THR A 288 -24.27 -6.29 10.77
C THR A 288 -24.00 -6.85 12.16
N ASP A 289 -25.02 -7.44 12.78
CA ASP A 289 -24.85 -8.22 14.00
C ASP A 289 -24.50 -9.66 13.64
N GLY A 290 -23.53 -10.23 14.37
CA GLY A 290 -23.14 -11.62 14.24
C GLY A 290 -22.43 -11.99 12.94
N ARG A 291 -21.93 -13.22 12.93
CA ARG A 291 -21.19 -13.82 11.82
C ARG A 291 -21.60 -15.26 11.63
N ASN A 292 -21.36 -15.77 10.44
CA ASN A 292 -21.39 -17.20 10.18
C ASN A 292 -20.07 -17.81 10.65
N ARG A 293 -20.18 -18.95 11.35
CA ARG A 293 -19.06 -19.74 11.86
C ARG A 293 -19.18 -21.17 11.31
N PRO A 294 -18.13 -22.00 11.41
CA PRO A 294 -18.21 -23.40 10.98
C PRO A 294 -19.33 -24.21 11.66
N ASP A 295 -19.73 -23.83 12.87
CA ASP A 295 -20.82 -24.43 13.67
C ASP A 295 -22.16 -23.69 13.55
N GLY A 296 -22.29 -22.77 12.60
CA GLY A 296 -23.50 -21.99 12.31
C GLY A 296 -23.43 -20.52 12.75
N TYR A 297 -24.50 -19.77 12.51
CA TYR A 297 -24.58 -18.36 12.86
C TYR A 297 -24.37 -18.14 14.37
N GLY A 298 -23.59 -17.11 14.74
CA GLY A 298 -23.30 -16.78 16.14
C GLY A 298 -22.77 -15.37 16.33
N ASN A 299 -22.28 -15.08 17.54
CA ASN A 299 -21.80 -13.75 17.95
C ASN A 299 -22.84 -12.63 17.72
N ALA A 300 -24.13 -12.93 17.90
CA ALA A 300 -25.25 -12.05 17.51
C ALA A 300 -25.29 -10.66 18.18
N THR A 301 -24.39 -10.35 19.11
CA THR A 301 -24.24 -9.04 19.76
C THR A 301 -22.98 -8.29 19.31
N VAL A 302 -22.14 -8.89 18.47
CA VAL A 302 -20.90 -8.30 17.96
C VAL A 302 -21.16 -7.71 16.58
N LYS A 303 -20.63 -6.52 16.33
CA LYS A 303 -20.72 -5.85 15.04
C LYS A 303 -19.60 -6.32 14.10
N TYR A 304 -20.01 -6.66 12.88
CA TYR A 304 -19.14 -6.98 11.75
C TYR A 304 -19.41 -6.02 10.60
N SER A 305 -18.35 -5.35 10.12
CA SER A 305 -18.47 -4.10 9.36
C SER A 305 -17.75 -4.13 8.02
N VAL A 306 -18.34 -3.40 7.08
CA VAL A 306 -17.80 -3.08 5.76
C VAL A 306 -17.48 -1.59 5.74
N PHE A 307 -16.36 -1.24 5.13
CA PHE A 307 -15.80 0.10 5.11
C PHE A 307 -15.50 0.56 3.69
N ALA A 308 -15.32 1.87 3.54
CA ALA A 308 -14.74 2.48 2.36
C ALA A 308 -13.48 3.26 2.76
N ASN A 309 -12.49 3.29 1.88
CA ASN A 309 -11.31 4.15 2.01
C ASN A 309 -10.85 4.56 0.61
N SER A 310 -10.02 5.58 0.49
CA SER A 310 -9.58 6.07 -0.82
C SER A 310 -8.10 6.44 -0.86
N ILE A 311 -7.59 6.57 -2.07
CA ILE A 311 -6.30 7.20 -2.35
C ILE A 311 -6.46 8.28 -3.42
N PRO A 312 -5.66 9.35 -3.38
CA PRO A 312 -5.74 10.41 -4.37
C PRO A 312 -5.31 9.94 -5.76
N LEU A 313 -5.91 10.53 -6.79
CA LEU A 313 -5.58 10.38 -8.20
C LEU A 313 -5.18 11.74 -8.80
N ASP A 314 -4.32 11.71 -9.82
CA ASP A 314 -4.10 12.87 -10.68
C ASP A 314 -5.27 12.98 -11.68
N ALA A 315 -6.19 13.92 -11.44
CA ALA A 315 -7.37 14.14 -12.26
C ALA A 315 -7.06 14.51 -13.73
N SER A 316 -5.83 14.91 -14.04
CA SER A 316 -5.41 15.17 -15.42
C SER A 316 -5.10 13.89 -16.21
N ARG A 317 -4.83 12.77 -15.53
CA ARG A 317 -4.41 11.49 -16.14
C ARG A 317 -5.56 10.49 -16.19
N THR A 318 -5.45 9.53 -17.11
CA THR A 318 -6.42 8.42 -17.24
C THR A 318 -5.85 7.18 -16.58
N VAL A 319 -6.55 6.63 -15.60
CA VAL A 319 -6.20 5.34 -14.99
C VAL A 319 -6.33 4.24 -16.04
N GLU A 320 -5.37 3.33 -16.07
CA GLU A 320 -5.36 2.15 -16.92
C GLU A 320 -5.64 0.89 -16.10
N PHE A 321 -4.90 0.68 -15.01
CA PHE A 321 -5.07 -0.43 -14.11
C PHE A 321 -4.51 -0.10 -12.72
N VAL A 322 -4.90 -0.90 -11.73
CA VAL A 322 -4.47 -0.78 -10.34
C VAL A 322 -3.80 -2.07 -9.91
N VAL A 323 -2.65 -1.96 -9.23
CA VAL A 323 -2.04 -3.06 -8.49
C VAL A 323 -2.47 -2.94 -7.03
N LEU A 324 -3.16 -3.96 -6.53
CA LEU A 324 -3.64 -4.03 -5.15
C LEU A 324 -2.50 -4.25 -4.15
N PRO A 325 -2.70 -4.00 -2.85
CA PRO A 325 -1.68 -4.28 -1.84
C PRO A 325 -1.24 -5.74 -1.81
N ALA A 326 0.03 -5.98 -1.46
CA ALA A 326 0.54 -7.32 -1.19
C ALA A 326 0.32 -7.72 0.29
N ASN A 327 -0.93 -7.67 0.76
CA ASN A 327 -1.31 -8.00 2.13
C ASN A 327 -2.68 -8.68 2.17
N ALA A 328 -2.71 -9.98 2.50
CA ALA A 328 -3.91 -10.79 2.46
C ALA A 328 -4.97 -10.39 3.50
N ASN A 329 -4.59 -9.62 4.53
CA ASN A 329 -5.52 -9.06 5.52
C ASN A 329 -6.39 -7.92 4.95
N VAL A 330 -6.02 -7.37 3.78
CA VAL A 330 -6.81 -6.34 3.09
C VAL A 330 -7.76 -7.04 2.12
N HIS A 331 -9.05 -7.07 2.46
CA HIS A 331 -10.08 -7.64 1.62
C HIS A 331 -10.84 -6.54 0.88
N ILE A 332 -10.93 -6.67 -0.45
CA ILE A 332 -11.60 -5.71 -1.34
C ILE A 332 -12.79 -6.38 -2.00
N PHE A 333 -13.96 -5.76 -1.86
CA PHE A 333 -15.22 -6.17 -2.46
C PHE A 333 -15.48 -5.46 -3.79
N ASP A 334 -15.10 -4.18 -3.88
CA ASP A 334 -15.16 -3.39 -5.11
C ASP A 334 -14.19 -2.20 -5.09
N MET A 335 -13.94 -1.58 -6.25
CA MET A 335 -13.24 -0.31 -6.37
C MET A 335 -13.78 0.54 -7.53
N ALA A 336 -13.81 1.86 -7.34
CA ALA A 336 -14.35 2.80 -8.31
C ALA A 336 -13.65 4.16 -8.23
N ILE A 337 -13.69 4.91 -9.33
CA ILE A 337 -13.11 6.25 -9.42
C ILE A 337 -14.19 7.28 -9.06
N ALA A 338 -13.92 8.16 -8.10
CA ALA A 338 -14.76 9.31 -7.79
C ALA A 338 -14.37 10.53 -8.64
N SER A 339 -15.35 11.36 -8.99
CA SER A 339 -15.12 12.62 -9.72
C SER A 339 -14.51 13.69 -8.81
#